data_AF-A0A2E9BZI5-F1
#
_entry.id   AF-A0A2E9BZI5-F1
#
_cell.length_a   1.000
_cell.length_b   1.000
_cell.length_c   1.000
_cell.angle_alpha   90.00
_cell.angle_beta   90.00
_cell.angle_gamma   90.00
#
_symmetry.space_group_name_H-M   'P 1'
#
loop_
_entity.id
_entity.type
_entity.pdbx_description
1 polymer ?
#
loop_
_entity_poly.entity_id
_entity_poly.type
_entity_poly.pdbx_seq_one_letter_code
_entity_poly.pdbx_strand_id
1 'polypeptide(L)'
;MLEELGTLRRNALWRHNQAGDLTPSSPGVIDARLLIRLAWINKGRRGFTYTHYRPSGANRGAIATANRMGFTVNLSAETLQQADAYADLGIAPVVVVLPADTTKPMRSPAGRQVVVCPASVGNSDCLNCGICQQRDRHCIVGFPAHGGKAKRVEAVFFEEVRP
;
A
#
# COMPACT_ATOMS: atom_id res chain seq x y z
N MET A 1 21.99 -3.67 -1.55
CA MET A 1 20.51 -3.50 -1.43
C MET A 1 19.68 -4.40 -2.36
N LEU A 2 19.74 -4.30 -3.71
CA LEU A 2 18.98 -5.22 -4.59
C LEU A 2 19.56 -6.66 -4.60
N GLU A 3 20.88 -6.79 -4.50
CA GLU A 3 21.59 -8.09 -4.51
C GLU A 3 21.29 -8.91 -3.25
N GLU A 4 21.18 -8.26 -2.09
CA GLU A 4 20.81 -8.90 -0.81
C GLU A 4 19.39 -9.47 -0.82
N LEU A 5 18.48 -8.93 -1.61
CA LEU A 5 17.13 -9.50 -1.74
C LEU A 5 17.15 -10.87 -2.42
N GLY A 6 18.14 -11.11 -3.28
CA GLY A 6 18.37 -12.39 -3.94
C GLY A 6 18.86 -13.49 -3.00
N THR A 7 19.32 -13.15 -1.79
CA THR A 7 19.82 -14.13 -0.80
C THR A 7 18.76 -14.53 0.23
N LEU A 8 17.62 -13.82 0.28
CA LEU A 8 16.51 -14.17 1.17
C LEU A 8 16.02 -15.58 0.89
N ARG A 9 15.73 -16.35 1.96
CA ARG A 9 15.15 -17.69 1.86
C ARG A 9 13.86 -17.67 1.02
N ARG A 10 13.54 -18.80 0.38
CA ARG A 10 12.25 -18.95 -0.30
C ARG A 10 11.10 -18.68 0.67
N ASN A 11 10.05 -18.06 0.15
CA ASN A 11 8.87 -17.62 0.88
C ASN A 11 9.12 -16.58 1.99
N ALA A 12 10.33 -16.02 2.09
CA ALA A 12 10.59 -14.91 3.01
C ALA A 12 9.66 -13.74 2.72
N LEU A 13 8.98 -13.26 3.76
CA LEU A 13 8.24 -12.02 3.75
C LEU A 13 9.21 -10.87 3.99
N TRP A 14 9.12 -9.85 3.15
CA TRP A 14 9.98 -8.67 3.24
C TRP A 14 9.26 -7.44 2.71
N ARG A 15 9.70 -6.28 3.19
CA ARG A 15 9.13 -4.98 2.83
C ARG A 15 10.20 -4.14 2.15
N HIS A 16 9.88 -3.59 0.98
CA HIS A 16 10.68 -2.57 0.32
C HIS A 16 10.18 -1.17 0.66
N ASN A 17 11.10 -0.20 0.77
CA ASN A 17 10.85 1.20 1.12
C ASN A 17 10.01 1.36 2.40
N GLN A 18 10.69 1.32 3.54
CA GLN A 18 10.03 1.60 4.82
C GLN A 18 9.50 3.04 4.87
N ALA A 19 10.20 3.98 4.25
CA ALA A 19 9.79 5.36 4.04
C ALA A 19 9.96 5.76 2.58
N GLY A 20 9.03 6.57 2.07
CA GLY A 20 9.03 7.05 0.69
C GLY A 20 8.56 6.03 -0.34
N ASP A 21 8.40 6.51 -1.57
CA ASP A 21 8.03 5.72 -2.73
C ASP A 21 9.27 5.20 -3.47
N LEU A 22 9.07 4.32 -4.45
CA LEU A 22 10.11 3.96 -5.40
C LEU A 22 10.68 5.21 -6.09
N THR A 23 11.99 5.22 -6.32
CA THR A 23 12.66 6.32 -7.02
C THR A 23 11.98 6.57 -8.38
N PRO A 24 11.55 7.80 -8.67
CA PRO A 24 10.88 8.13 -9.92
C PRO A 24 11.86 8.06 -11.10
N SER A 25 11.34 7.74 -12.29
CA SER A 25 12.07 7.98 -13.55
C SER A 25 11.93 9.43 -14.02
N SER A 26 10.81 10.07 -13.66
CA SER A 26 10.54 11.50 -13.83
C SER A 26 9.47 11.93 -12.82
N PRO A 27 9.22 13.24 -12.60
CA PRO A 27 8.26 13.71 -11.60
C PRO A 27 6.87 13.04 -11.76
N GLY A 28 6.45 12.29 -10.74
CA GLY A 28 5.17 11.59 -10.72
C GLY A 28 5.11 10.28 -11.52
N VAL A 29 6.23 9.81 -12.10
CA VAL A 29 6.30 8.59 -12.91
C VAL A 29 7.21 7.56 -12.26
N ILE A 30 6.65 6.39 -11.95
CA ILE A 30 7.39 5.23 -11.43
C ILE A 30 8.46 4.83 -12.44
N ASP A 31 9.68 4.54 -11.97
CA ASP A 31 10.64 3.79 -12.77
C ASP A 31 10.16 2.34 -12.95
N ALA A 32 9.46 2.09 -14.06
CA ALA A 32 8.92 0.78 -14.39
C ALA A 32 10.02 -0.27 -14.55
N ARG A 33 11.22 0.10 -15.03
CA ARG A 33 12.32 -0.87 -15.21
C ARG A 33 12.83 -1.33 -13.85
N LEU A 34 13.01 -0.40 -12.92
CA LEU A 34 13.40 -0.71 -11.54
C LEU A 34 12.33 -1.57 -10.84
N LEU A 35 11.05 -1.20 -10.95
CA LEU A 35 9.96 -1.94 -10.33
C LEU A 35 9.86 -3.38 -10.87
N ILE A 36 10.02 -3.57 -12.18
CA ILE A 36 10.00 -4.92 -12.78
C ILE A 36 11.24 -5.72 -12.37
N ARG A 37 12.42 -5.09 -12.24
CA ARG A 37 13.62 -5.76 -11.72
C ARG A 37 13.43 -6.22 -10.27
N LEU A 38 12.81 -5.40 -9.42
CA LEU A 38 12.42 -5.78 -8.07
C LEU A 38 11.47 -6.98 -8.07
N ALA A 39 10.46 -6.95 -8.94
CA ALA A 39 9.51 -8.04 -9.06
C ALA A 39 10.17 -9.36 -9.50
N TRP A 40 11.15 -9.30 -10.40
CA TRP A 40 11.97 -10.45 -10.78
C TRP A 40 12.77 -11.02 -9.62
N ILE A 41 13.47 -10.17 -8.86
CA ILE A 41 14.27 -10.60 -7.69
C ILE A 41 13.36 -11.20 -6.61
N ASN A 42 12.13 -10.68 -6.50
CA ASN A 42 11.11 -11.18 -5.59
C ASN A 42 10.59 -12.58 -5.95
N LYS A 43 10.88 -13.15 -7.13
CA LYS A 43 10.35 -14.46 -7.52
C LYS A 43 10.69 -15.52 -6.46
N GLY A 44 9.66 -16.21 -5.97
CA GLY A 44 9.78 -17.20 -4.90
C GLY A 44 9.89 -16.61 -3.48
N ARG A 45 9.65 -15.30 -3.33
CA ARG A 45 9.61 -14.55 -2.06
C ARG A 45 8.30 -13.75 -2.00
N ARG A 46 8.06 -13.14 -0.84
CA ARG A 46 6.80 -12.47 -0.49
C ARG A 46 7.08 -10.99 -0.22
N GLY A 47 7.57 -10.28 -1.23
CA GLY A 47 7.89 -8.86 -1.15
C GLY A 47 6.68 -7.98 -1.35
N PHE A 48 6.64 -6.87 -0.63
CA PHE A 48 5.64 -5.84 -0.82
C PHE A 48 6.17 -4.43 -0.56
N THR A 49 5.46 -3.42 -1.08
CA THR A 49 5.73 -1.99 -0.87
C THR A 49 4.44 -1.18 -0.98
N TYR A 50 4.57 0.14 -0.82
CA TYR A 50 3.48 1.12 -0.91
C TYR A 50 3.83 2.18 -1.95
N THR A 51 2.80 2.81 -2.53
CA THR A 51 3.02 3.93 -3.43
C THR A 51 1.90 4.96 -3.37
N HIS A 52 2.30 6.23 -3.44
CA HIS A 52 1.45 7.41 -3.64
C HIS A 52 1.46 7.90 -5.10
N TYR A 53 2.23 7.27 -6.00
CA TYR A 53 2.14 7.54 -7.43
C TYR A 53 0.71 7.26 -7.92
N ARG A 54 0.14 8.21 -8.66
CA ARG A 54 -1.20 8.06 -9.23
C ARG A 54 -1.24 6.81 -10.14
N PRO A 55 -2.21 5.89 -9.97
CA PRO A 55 -2.34 4.68 -10.78
C PRO A 55 -2.99 4.96 -12.14
N SER A 56 -2.41 5.89 -12.89
CA SER A 56 -2.82 6.30 -14.23
C SER A 56 -1.65 6.17 -15.22
N GLY A 57 -1.94 6.23 -16.52
CA GLY A 57 -0.93 6.16 -17.59
C GLY A 57 0.04 4.99 -17.42
N ALA A 58 1.34 5.29 -17.52
CA ALA A 58 2.42 4.29 -17.39
C ALA A 58 2.47 3.64 -15.99
N ASN A 59 2.15 4.39 -14.92
CA ASN A 59 2.20 3.88 -13.56
C ASN A 59 1.21 2.72 -13.37
N ARG A 60 0.00 2.84 -13.92
CA ARG A 60 -1.01 1.78 -13.86
C ARG A 60 -0.47 0.45 -14.38
N GLY A 61 0.15 0.47 -15.57
CA GLY A 61 0.69 -0.73 -16.20
C GLY A 61 1.85 -1.34 -15.42
N ALA A 62 2.74 -0.50 -14.89
CA ALA A 62 3.88 -0.94 -14.09
C ALA A 62 3.43 -1.61 -12.78
N ILE A 63 2.51 -0.97 -12.05
CA ILE A 63 1.93 -1.48 -10.79
C ILE A 63 1.21 -2.81 -11.02
N ALA A 64 0.31 -2.87 -12.01
CA ALA A 64 -0.42 -4.08 -12.34
C ALA A 64 0.52 -5.24 -12.72
N THR A 65 1.61 -4.95 -13.39
CA THR A 65 2.59 -5.98 -13.80
C THR A 65 3.40 -6.48 -12.61
N ALA A 66 3.89 -5.60 -11.73
CA ALA A 66 4.60 -6.02 -10.52
C ALA A 66 3.73 -6.90 -9.61
N ASN A 67 2.46 -6.51 -9.41
CA ASN A 67 1.49 -7.29 -8.63
C ASN A 67 1.24 -8.67 -9.24
N ARG A 68 1.06 -8.78 -10.56
CA ARG A 68 0.93 -10.08 -11.26
C ARG A 68 2.19 -10.95 -11.14
N MET A 69 3.37 -10.35 -11.02
CA MET A 69 4.63 -11.04 -10.81
C MET A 69 4.87 -11.44 -9.34
N GLY A 70 3.96 -11.08 -8.42
CA GLY A 70 4.00 -11.46 -7.00
C GLY A 70 4.75 -10.48 -6.09
N PHE A 71 5.26 -9.36 -6.61
CA PHE A 71 5.77 -8.26 -5.79
C PHE A 71 4.66 -7.25 -5.55
N THR A 72 4.14 -7.24 -4.32
CA THR A 72 2.88 -6.56 -4.03
C THR A 72 3.07 -5.06 -3.81
N VAL A 73 2.61 -4.25 -4.75
CA VAL A 73 2.57 -2.80 -4.64
C VAL A 73 1.16 -2.38 -4.18
N ASN A 74 1.07 -1.85 -2.96
CA ASN A 74 -0.16 -1.32 -2.40
C ASN A 74 -0.38 0.13 -2.85
N LEU A 75 -1.60 0.47 -3.27
CA LEU A 75 -1.98 1.86 -3.55
C LEU A 75 -2.31 2.58 -2.24
N SER A 76 -1.57 3.65 -1.94
CA SER A 76 -1.80 4.49 -0.77
C SER A 76 -2.79 5.60 -1.09
N ALA A 77 -3.97 5.52 -0.48
CA ALA A 77 -4.99 6.54 -0.53
C ALA A 77 -4.90 7.47 0.70
N GLU A 78 -5.20 8.74 0.46
CA GLU A 78 -5.30 9.75 1.52
C GLU A 78 -6.71 9.79 2.13
N THR A 79 -7.70 9.23 1.44
CA THR A 79 -9.12 9.30 1.84
C THR A 79 -9.90 8.04 1.48
N LEU A 80 -11.07 7.84 2.09
CA LEU A 80 -11.89 6.65 1.84
C LEU A 80 -12.47 6.62 0.43
N GLN A 81 -12.87 7.78 -0.10
CA GLN A 81 -13.37 7.94 -1.47
C GLN A 81 -12.27 7.63 -2.49
N GLN A 82 -11.05 8.12 -2.24
CA GLN A 82 -9.90 7.76 -3.06
C GLN A 82 -9.56 6.27 -2.95
N ALA A 83 -9.69 5.69 -1.75
CA ALA A 83 -9.45 4.26 -1.54
C ALA A 83 -10.45 3.41 -2.33
N ASP A 84 -11.73 3.82 -2.36
CA ASP A 84 -12.75 3.19 -3.20
C ASP A 84 -12.40 3.29 -4.68
N ALA A 85 -12.05 4.49 -5.16
CA ALA A 85 -11.65 4.70 -6.56
C ALA A 85 -10.42 3.88 -6.94
N TYR A 86 -9.46 3.68 -6.03
CA TYR A 86 -8.30 2.81 -6.24
C TYR A 86 -8.66 1.33 -6.23
N ALA A 87 -9.60 0.92 -5.38
CA ALA A 87 -10.09 -0.45 -5.32
C ALA A 87 -10.84 -0.83 -6.62
N ASP A 88 -11.61 0.10 -7.18
CA ASP A 88 -12.33 -0.08 -8.46
C ASP A 88 -11.40 -0.37 -9.65
N LEU A 89 -10.11 0.00 -9.54
CA LEU A 89 -9.15 -0.28 -10.61
C LEU A 89 -8.83 -1.78 -10.74
N GLY A 90 -8.97 -2.56 -9.67
CA GLY A 90 -8.71 -4.00 -9.67
C GLY A 90 -7.26 -4.40 -9.96
N ILE A 91 -6.29 -3.48 -9.83
CA ILE A 91 -4.88 -3.72 -10.19
C ILE A 91 -3.96 -4.04 -9.00
N ALA A 92 -4.40 -3.70 -7.78
CA ALA A 92 -3.56 -3.68 -6.58
C ALA A 92 -4.42 -3.70 -5.31
N PRO A 93 -3.89 -4.22 -4.19
CA PRO A 93 -4.49 -4.00 -2.89
C PRO A 93 -4.36 -2.51 -2.51
N VAL A 94 -5.34 -2.02 -1.74
CA VAL A 94 -5.41 -0.61 -1.33
C VAL A 94 -5.16 -0.48 0.15
N VAL A 95 -4.50 0.62 0.52
CA VAL A 95 -4.39 1.10 1.88
C VAL A 95 -4.84 2.54 1.97
N VAL A 96 -5.26 2.98 3.16
CA VAL A 96 -5.75 4.33 3.38
C VAL A 96 -5.24 4.87 4.69
N VAL A 97 -4.90 6.14 4.76
CA VAL A 97 -4.60 6.81 6.02
C VAL A 97 -5.91 7.13 6.76
N LEU A 98 -5.90 7.01 8.09
CA LEU A 98 -7.06 7.22 8.96
C LEU A 98 -6.74 8.25 10.06
N PRO A 99 -7.76 8.86 10.70
CA PRO A 99 -7.58 9.64 11.92
C PRO A 99 -6.76 8.88 12.97
N ALA A 100 -5.97 9.62 13.76
CA ALA A 100 -4.95 9.04 14.64
C ALA A 100 -5.53 8.12 15.74
N ASP A 101 -6.76 8.38 16.16
CA ASP A 101 -7.50 7.66 17.20
C ASP A 101 -8.29 6.45 16.66
N THR A 102 -8.24 6.19 15.35
CA THR A 102 -9.02 5.11 14.74
C THR A 102 -8.46 3.74 15.11
N THR A 103 -9.14 3.04 16.02
CA THR A 103 -8.73 1.71 16.51
C THR A 103 -9.66 0.57 16.06
N LYS A 104 -10.85 0.90 15.55
CA LYS A 104 -11.86 -0.07 15.15
C LYS A 104 -12.02 -0.12 13.63
N PRO A 105 -12.32 -1.30 13.05
CA PRO A 105 -12.69 -1.41 11.64
C PRO A 105 -13.90 -0.54 11.28
N MET A 106 -13.98 -0.11 10.02
CA MET A 106 -15.08 0.70 9.50
C MET A 106 -15.43 0.28 8.06
N ARG A 107 -16.41 0.98 7.47
CA ARG A 107 -16.81 0.82 6.07
C ARG A 107 -16.45 2.09 5.30
N SER A 108 -15.97 1.93 4.07
CA SER A 108 -15.86 3.04 3.12
C SER A 108 -17.25 3.47 2.62
N PRO A 109 -17.39 4.63 1.96
CA PRO A 109 -18.63 5.05 1.33
C PRO A 109 -19.22 4.03 0.35
N ALA A 110 -18.37 3.31 -0.41
CA ALA A 110 -18.83 2.23 -1.28
C ALA A 110 -19.07 0.89 -0.55
N GLY A 111 -19.08 0.87 0.78
CA GLY A 111 -19.38 -0.30 1.61
C GLY A 111 -18.22 -1.29 1.77
N ARG A 112 -16.99 -0.94 1.32
CA ARG A 112 -15.83 -1.83 1.45
C ARG A 112 -15.36 -1.90 2.89
N GLN A 113 -14.90 -3.08 3.31
CA GLN A 113 -14.36 -3.25 4.65
C GLN A 113 -12.99 -2.56 4.76
N VAL A 114 -12.85 -1.69 5.76
CA VAL A 114 -11.58 -1.07 6.13
C VAL A 114 -11.15 -1.64 7.48
N VAL A 115 -10.08 -2.43 7.49
CA VAL A 115 -9.50 -2.99 8.72
C VAL A 115 -8.39 -2.09 9.21
N VAL A 116 -8.27 -1.88 10.52
CA VAL A 116 -7.15 -1.11 11.08
C VAL A 116 -5.90 -1.98 11.08
N CYS A 117 -4.78 -1.43 10.61
CA CYS A 117 -3.49 -2.11 10.58
C CYS A 117 -3.11 -2.62 11.99
N PRO A 118 -2.88 -3.93 12.19
CA PRO A 118 -2.49 -4.47 13.48
C PRO A 118 -1.20 -3.87 14.04
N ALA A 119 -0.26 -3.51 13.16
CA ALA A 119 1.00 -2.88 13.58
C ALA A 119 0.81 -1.44 14.09
N SER A 120 -0.21 -0.73 13.61
CA SER A 120 -0.51 0.63 14.09
C SER A 120 -1.13 0.64 15.48
N VAL A 121 -1.75 -0.47 15.91
CA VAL A 121 -2.38 -0.61 17.22
C VAL A 121 -1.59 -1.52 18.17
N GLY A 122 -0.35 -1.87 17.82
CA GLY A 122 0.56 -2.64 18.69
C GLY A 122 0.29 -4.15 18.76
N ASN A 123 -0.52 -4.71 17.86
CA ASN A 123 -0.90 -6.13 17.88
C ASN A 123 0.02 -7.05 17.05
N SER A 124 0.85 -6.49 16.16
CA SER A 124 1.75 -7.27 15.30
C SER A 124 2.82 -6.36 14.67
N ASP A 125 3.65 -6.91 13.77
CA ASP A 125 4.49 -6.16 12.86
C ASP A 125 4.25 -6.59 11.41
N CYS A 126 4.85 -5.87 10.46
CA CYS A 126 4.68 -6.11 9.04
C CYS A 126 5.12 -7.53 8.60
N LEU A 127 6.17 -8.07 9.19
CA LEU A 127 6.80 -9.34 8.79
C LEU A 127 6.16 -10.56 9.48
N ASN A 128 5.42 -10.34 10.56
CA ASN A 128 4.57 -11.34 11.19
C ASN A 128 3.13 -11.31 10.63
N CYS A 129 2.60 -10.13 10.31
CA CYS A 129 1.23 -9.98 9.80
C CYS A 129 1.10 -10.34 8.31
N GLY A 130 1.90 -9.74 7.43
CA GLY A 130 1.92 -10.07 6.00
C GLY A 130 0.67 -9.71 5.18
N ILE A 131 -0.36 -9.09 5.76
CA ILE A 131 -1.59 -8.73 5.03
C ILE A 131 -1.32 -7.79 3.84
N CYS A 132 -0.30 -6.94 3.93
CA CYS A 132 0.14 -6.04 2.85
C CYS A 132 0.88 -6.72 1.70
N GLN A 133 1.23 -8.00 1.86
CA GLN A 133 1.68 -8.83 0.76
C GLN A 133 0.54 -9.61 0.09
N GLN A 134 -0.62 -9.72 0.75
CA GLN A 134 -1.77 -10.43 0.17
C GLN A 134 -2.44 -9.54 -0.88
N ARG A 135 -2.01 -9.71 -2.14
CA ARG A 135 -2.54 -8.97 -3.29
C ARG A 135 -4.05 -9.05 -3.40
N ASP A 136 -4.61 -10.25 -3.24
CA ASP A 136 -6.02 -10.54 -3.52
C ASP A 136 -6.92 -10.43 -2.28
N ARG A 137 -6.46 -9.72 -1.24
CA ARG A 137 -7.27 -9.49 -0.03
C ARG A 137 -8.52 -8.67 -0.36
N HIS A 138 -9.63 -8.98 0.33
CA HIS A 138 -10.92 -8.31 0.12
C HIS A 138 -11.08 -6.98 0.89
N CYS A 139 -10.17 -6.66 1.79
CA CYS A 139 -10.25 -5.46 2.63
C CYS A 139 -9.24 -4.39 2.24
N ILE A 140 -9.61 -3.14 2.52
CA ILE A 140 -8.70 -2.01 2.57
C ILE A 140 -8.02 -2.01 3.94
N VAL A 141 -6.70 -1.79 3.99
CA VAL A 141 -5.98 -1.65 5.27
C VAL A 141 -5.84 -0.16 5.61
N GLY A 142 -6.38 0.22 6.76
CA GLY A 142 -6.31 1.56 7.31
C GLY A 142 -5.09 1.77 8.22
N PHE A 143 -4.42 2.90 8.05
CA PHE A 143 -3.28 3.32 8.87
C PHE A 143 -3.64 4.59 9.66
N PRO A 144 -3.90 4.47 10.97
CA PRO A 144 -4.01 5.62 11.85
C PRO A 144 -2.78 6.52 11.71
N ALA A 145 -3.04 7.80 11.45
CA ALA A 145 -2.00 8.78 11.27
C ALA A 145 -1.19 8.97 12.57
N HIS A 146 0.10 9.26 12.42
CA HIS A 146 1.00 9.53 13.53
C HIS A 146 1.90 10.72 13.21
N GLY A 147 2.44 11.36 14.25
CA GLY A 147 3.36 12.49 14.12
C GLY A 147 2.70 13.75 13.55
N GLY A 148 3.53 14.68 13.06
CA GLY A 148 3.10 16.04 12.70
C GLY A 148 2.08 16.15 11.56
N LYS A 149 1.81 15.07 10.81
CA LYS A 149 0.82 15.03 9.73
C LYS A 149 -0.58 14.59 10.19
N ALA A 150 -0.74 14.13 11.43
CA ALA A 150 -2.02 13.61 11.94
C ALA A 150 -3.17 14.61 11.83
N LYS A 151 -2.96 15.87 12.25
CA LYS A 151 -3.98 16.92 12.16
C LYS A 151 -4.46 17.20 10.73
N ARG A 152 -3.56 17.07 9.74
CA ARG A 152 -3.91 17.26 8.33
C ARG A 152 -4.78 16.12 7.83
N VAL A 153 -4.45 14.89 8.21
CA VAL A 153 -5.25 13.71 7.85
C VAL A 153 -6.65 13.82 8.43
N GLU A 154 -6.77 14.19 9.71
CA GLU A 154 -8.07 14.40 10.36
C GLU A 154 -8.92 15.43 9.63
N ALA A 155 -8.34 16.59 9.30
CA ALA A 155 -9.05 17.65 8.59
C ALA A 155 -9.63 17.16 7.24
N VAL A 156 -8.80 16.49 6.42
CA VAL A 156 -9.23 15.95 5.12
C VAL A 156 -10.28 14.86 5.30
N PHE A 157 -10.08 13.96 6.26
CA PHE A 157 -11.00 12.85 6.50
C PHE A 157 -12.39 13.36 6.91
N PHE A 158 -12.47 14.32 7.84
CA PHE A 158 -13.77 14.83 8.30
C PHE A 158 -14.45 15.78 7.30
N GLU A 159 -13.72 16.43 6.40
CA GLU A 159 -14.32 17.17 5.29
C GLU A 159 -15.04 16.23 4.32
N GLU A 160 -14.45 15.09 3.98
CA GLU A 160 -15.04 14.14 3.00
C GLU A 160 -16.17 13.28 3.56
N VAL A 161 -16.30 13.19 4.88
CA VAL A 161 -17.35 12.41 5.56
C VAL A 161 -18.54 13.30 5.97
N ARG A 162 -18.48 14.61 5.73
CA ARG A 162 -19.65 15.49 5.94
C ARG A 162 -20.79 15.09 4.97
N PRO A 163 -22.02 14.93 5.48
CA PRO A 163 -23.19 14.61 4.66
C PRO A 163 -23.56 15.74 3.69
#